data_AF-M6FN21-F1
#
_entry.id   AF-M6FN21-F1
#
_cell.length_a   1.000
_cell.length_b   1.000
_cell.length_c   1.000
_cell.angle_alpha   90.00
_cell.angle_beta   90.00
_cell.angle_gamma   90.00
#
_symmetry.space_group_name_H-M   'P 1'
#
loop_
_entity.id
_entity.type
_entity.pdbx_description
1 polymer ?
#
loop_
_entity_poly.entity_id
_entity_poly.type
_entity_poly.pdbx_seq_one_letter_code
_entity_poly.pdbx_strand_id
1 'polypeptide(L)'
;MPWIQVETGRFENGSGWILENDGIFGWIMYSEEIEDEFPDTFLVLSDLFTNPGLSVITADPATGKLPTQYLPALAINDTFVVNSQAGMLSLIAQRGDIAVRTDLPGPGMFILAGDDPAFLPNWIPLTTTYPDWSNIQNRPTSFPSSNHDHDSRYYTKLESDNSLLQKRNISVPIPVEDITTDELHQFVTDAEKIVWNNPPVSDWNTIANKPASFPSSAHDHDSRYYTKLEIDSSLLQKRNVSIPITATEVTEDTTHRFVTDAEKVAWNAAAGGGFQVPLGGITEDPFDQLPSSNFKETNWQEISRSTFATLWNLVYRTVTSIAPLTDRVNVTAHGLAEGQLIKFSFTGGGITALTNYYVRNPTANDFQISLNPTGGVVNLTSSQTGELITNVEYGFGNGVSTFNVPDRRGIFPRGAGVHGSRTKTTGAYYDGGSVGFAGQDRQIPHRHQQYAGDIAGGTYNQGGRYGDSGGPSAATILYTGSPVSDGTGSPRSGDEVAPAWVAVKYKVRVL
;
A
#
# COMPACT_ATOMS: atom_id res chain seq x y z
N MET A 1 -50.50 43.69 63.26
CA MET A 1 -49.10 43.29 63.03
C MET A 1 -48.97 42.89 61.57
N PRO A 2 -47.93 43.29 60.84
CA PRO A 2 -47.65 42.68 59.54
C PRO A 2 -47.25 41.21 59.76
N TRP A 3 -47.80 40.31 58.95
CA TRP A 3 -47.24 38.97 58.81
C TRP A 3 -45.94 39.09 58.03
N ILE A 4 -44.84 38.67 58.63
CA ILE A 4 -43.50 38.74 58.05
C ILE A 4 -43.14 37.34 57.56
N GLN A 5 -42.71 37.25 56.31
CA GLN A 5 -42.23 35.98 55.77
C GLN A 5 -40.88 35.65 56.40
N VAL A 6 -40.84 34.57 57.19
CA VAL A 6 -39.61 34.07 57.83
C VAL A 6 -38.91 33.06 56.93
N GLU A 7 -39.70 32.23 56.24
CA GLU A 7 -39.23 31.25 55.26
C GLU A 7 -40.20 31.22 54.07
N THR A 8 -39.76 30.67 52.93
CA THR A 8 -40.67 30.51 51.78
C THR A 8 -41.84 29.61 52.19
N GLY A 9 -43.06 30.13 52.09
CA GLY A 9 -44.24 29.44 52.58
C GLY A 9 -44.55 29.61 54.07
N ARG A 10 -43.68 30.21 54.90
CA ARG A 10 -43.92 30.40 56.36
C ARG A 10 -43.87 31.87 56.75
N PHE A 11 -44.92 32.33 57.40
CA PHE A 11 -45.06 33.69 57.92
C PHE A 11 -45.30 33.66 59.42
N GLU A 12 -44.62 34.54 60.13
CA GLU A 12 -44.80 34.76 61.56
C GLU A 12 -45.27 36.20 61.80
N ASN A 13 -45.97 36.42 62.89
CA ASN A 13 -46.36 37.77 63.34
C ASN A 13 -45.68 38.18 64.66
N GLY A 14 -44.66 37.42 65.10
CA GLY A 14 -43.91 37.66 66.34
C GLY A 14 -44.70 37.44 67.64
N SER A 15 -45.88 36.79 67.57
CA SER A 15 -46.75 36.54 68.72
C SER A 15 -46.98 35.03 68.98
N GLY A 16 -46.01 34.19 68.62
CA GLY A 16 -46.11 32.72 68.73
C GLY A 16 -47.10 32.07 67.75
N TRP A 17 -47.65 32.83 66.79
CA TRP A 17 -48.55 32.34 65.74
C TRP A 17 -47.84 32.29 64.40
N ILE A 18 -47.97 31.13 63.75
CA ILE A 18 -47.31 30.77 62.51
C ILE A 18 -48.38 30.44 61.48
N LEU A 19 -48.23 31.01 60.29
CA LEU A 19 -48.95 30.63 59.08
C LEU A 19 -47.96 29.96 58.16
N GLU A 20 -48.11 28.66 57.90
CA GLU A 20 -47.20 27.94 56.99
C GLU A 20 -47.95 27.18 55.90
N ASN A 21 -47.30 27.02 54.76
CA ASN A 21 -47.77 26.16 53.69
C ASN A 21 -47.17 24.77 53.89
N ASP A 22 -47.83 23.97 54.73
CA ASP A 22 -47.47 22.59 54.99
C ASP A 22 -47.58 21.74 53.71
N GLY A 23 -46.72 20.73 53.60
CA GLY A 23 -46.62 19.86 52.43
C GLY A 23 -47.77 18.87 52.25
N ILE A 24 -48.61 18.66 53.27
CA ILE A 24 -49.74 17.71 53.26
C ILE A 24 -51.08 18.46 53.25
N PHE A 25 -51.23 19.46 54.12
CA PHE A 25 -52.47 20.21 54.33
C PHE A 25 -52.54 21.55 53.58
N GLY A 26 -51.43 22.02 53.02
CA GLY A 26 -51.33 23.33 52.37
C GLY A 26 -51.23 24.45 53.41
N TRP A 27 -51.80 25.62 53.12
CA TRP A 27 -51.80 26.75 54.06
C TRP A 27 -52.51 26.41 55.37
N ILE A 28 -51.76 26.19 56.44
CA ILE A 28 -52.21 25.99 57.80
C ILE A 28 -51.78 27.15 58.72
N MET A 29 -52.47 27.32 59.83
CA MET A 29 -52.13 28.26 60.89
C MET A 29 -52.17 27.55 62.25
N TYR A 30 -51.12 27.74 63.04
CA TYR A 30 -50.94 27.12 64.36
C TYR A 30 -50.13 28.02 65.30
N SER A 31 -49.96 27.60 66.55
CA SER A 31 -49.14 28.29 67.54
C SER A 31 -48.08 27.34 68.09
N GLU A 32 -46.82 27.77 68.07
CA GLU A 32 -45.66 26.91 68.39
C GLU A 32 -45.72 26.38 69.84
N GLU A 33 -46.03 27.24 70.81
CA GLU A 33 -46.10 26.84 72.24
C GLU A 33 -47.22 25.82 72.50
N ILE A 34 -48.27 25.78 71.67
CA ILE A 34 -49.36 24.83 71.81
C ILE A 34 -49.01 23.50 71.14
N GLU A 35 -48.35 23.54 69.98
CA GLU A 35 -47.98 22.35 69.20
C GLU A 35 -46.89 21.52 69.91
N ASP A 36 -45.92 22.18 70.56
CA ASP A 36 -44.88 21.54 71.37
C ASP A 36 -45.44 20.72 72.55
N GLU A 37 -46.60 21.14 73.11
CA GLU A 37 -47.24 20.49 74.27
C GLU A 37 -48.43 19.57 73.87
N PHE A 38 -49.04 19.82 72.70
CA PHE A 38 -50.10 19.03 72.09
C PHE A 38 -49.86 18.89 70.56
N PRO A 39 -49.26 17.80 70.07
CA PRO A 39 -48.98 17.64 68.65
C PRO A 39 -50.25 17.60 67.79
N ASP A 40 -50.12 17.98 66.53
CA ASP A 40 -51.18 18.07 65.50
C ASP A 40 -52.26 19.16 65.74
N THR A 41 -52.00 20.19 66.58
CA THR A 41 -52.96 21.29 66.79
C THR A 41 -52.82 22.45 65.77
N PHE A 42 -53.34 22.28 64.56
CA PHE A 42 -53.34 23.30 63.50
C PHE A 42 -54.71 23.48 62.79
N LEU A 43 -54.88 24.62 62.10
CA LEU A 43 -56.08 24.98 61.33
C LEU A 43 -55.75 25.12 59.84
N VAL A 44 -56.49 24.48 58.95
CA VAL A 44 -56.29 24.59 57.49
C VAL A 44 -57.07 25.77 56.89
N LEU A 45 -56.42 26.66 56.14
CA LEU A 45 -57.03 27.87 55.58
C LEU A 45 -57.79 27.67 54.27
N SER A 46 -57.51 26.62 53.51
CA SER A 46 -58.26 26.29 52.27
C SER A 46 -59.72 25.94 52.55
N ASP A 47 -60.05 25.49 53.77
CA ASP A 47 -61.42 25.32 54.26
C ASP A 47 -62.18 26.65 54.44
N LEU A 48 -61.46 27.78 54.50
CA LEU A 48 -62.01 29.12 54.76
C LEU A 48 -61.96 30.06 53.55
N PHE A 49 -60.96 29.92 52.67
CA PHE A 49 -60.74 30.81 51.52
C PHE A 49 -60.52 30.02 50.23
N THR A 50 -61.10 30.48 49.13
CA THR A 50 -60.97 29.82 47.81
C THR A 50 -59.59 29.99 47.19
N ASN A 51 -58.89 31.08 47.51
CA ASN A 51 -57.53 31.38 47.04
C ASN A 51 -56.73 32.05 48.20
N PRO A 52 -56.39 31.30 49.27
CA PRO A 52 -55.61 31.87 50.37
C PRO A 52 -54.23 32.28 49.85
N GLY A 53 -53.87 33.56 50.07
CA GLY A 53 -52.56 34.11 49.70
C GLY A 53 -52.47 34.99 48.43
N LEU A 54 -53.58 35.40 47.79
CA LEU A 54 -53.57 36.23 46.56
C LEU A 54 -54.30 37.61 46.71
N SER A 55 -53.95 38.59 45.86
CA SER A 55 -54.42 40.00 45.87
C SER A 55 -55.23 40.42 44.62
N VAL A 56 -56.11 41.44 44.71
CA VAL A 56 -57.09 41.84 43.65
C VAL A 56 -57.27 43.38 43.53
N ILE A 57 -57.73 43.91 42.37
CA ILE A 57 -57.89 45.36 42.03
C ILE A 57 -59.36 45.71 41.66
N THR A 58 -59.81 46.98 41.85
CA THR A 58 -61.18 47.48 41.59
C THR A 58 -61.25 48.83 40.83
N ALA A 59 -62.45 49.28 40.43
CA ALA A 59 -62.70 50.47 39.59
C ALA A 59 -62.99 51.78 40.36
N ASP A 60 -62.86 52.94 39.70
CA ASP A 60 -63.09 54.28 40.29
C ASP A 60 -64.59 54.58 40.49
N PRO A 61 -65.04 54.86 41.74
CA PRO A 61 -66.47 55.07 42.03
C PRO A 61 -67.08 56.37 41.51
N ALA A 62 -66.28 57.41 41.26
CA ALA A 62 -66.77 58.74 40.89
C ALA A 62 -66.92 58.90 39.36
N THR A 63 -66.08 58.22 38.60
CA THR A 63 -66.07 58.27 37.13
C THR A 63 -66.63 57.02 36.46
N GLY A 64 -66.79 55.92 37.20
CA GLY A 64 -67.26 54.63 36.68
C GLY A 64 -66.27 53.93 35.75
N LYS A 65 -65.00 54.36 35.73
CA LYS A 65 -63.95 53.82 34.86
C LYS A 65 -62.89 53.07 35.68
N LEU A 66 -62.21 52.11 35.06
CA LEU A 66 -60.99 51.55 35.64
C LEU A 66 -59.87 52.63 35.60
N PRO A 67 -59.14 52.88 36.70
CA PRO A 67 -58.04 53.84 36.69
C PRO A 67 -56.99 53.50 35.65
N THR A 68 -56.56 54.49 34.85
CA THR A 68 -55.66 54.26 33.71
C THR A 68 -54.28 53.74 34.12
N GLN A 69 -53.85 53.92 35.37
CA GLN A 69 -52.62 53.30 35.90
C GLN A 69 -52.68 51.76 35.95
N TYR A 70 -53.87 51.17 35.88
CA TYR A 70 -54.10 49.73 35.81
C TYR A 70 -54.54 49.26 34.41
N LEU A 71 -54.56 50.15 33.42
CA LEU A 71 -54.89 49.83 32.03
C LEU A 71 -53.67 50.03 31.12
N PRO A 72 -53.38 49.10 30.19
CA PRO A 72 -52.37 49.35 29.16
C PRO A 72 -52.84 50.42 28.16
N ALA A 73 -51.88 51.09 27.51
CA ALA A 73 -52.18 52.10 26.50
C ALA A 73 -52.84 51.48 25.25
N LEU A 74 -53.92 52.10 24.75
CA LEU A 74 -54.52 51.77 23.46
C LEU A 74 -53.88 52.62 22.35
N ALA A 75 -53.49 51.97 21.26
CA ALA A 75 -53.18 52.63 19.99
C ALA A 75 -54.36 52.43 19.02
N ILE A 76 -54.84 53.52 18.43
CA ILE A 76 -55.76 53.51 17.29
C ILE A 76 -55.12 54.43 16.27
N ASN A 77 -54.58 53.83 15.20
CA ASN A 77 -53.89 54.53 14.12
C ASN A 77 -54.49 54.00 12.81
N ASP A 78 -55.16 54.86 12.04
CA ASP A 78 -55.58 54.51 10.69
C ASP A 78 -54.38 54.56 9.74
N THR A 79 -54.42 53.76 8.67
CA THR A 79 -53.34 53.66 7.68
C THR A 79 -53.82 54.08 6.30
N PHE A 80 -53.24 55.15 5.78
CA PHE A 80 -53.56 55.75 4.49
C PHE A 80 -52.49 55.41 3.45
N VAL A 81 -52.88 55.02 2.23
CA VAL A 81 -51.94 54.76 1.13
C VAL A 81 -52.06 55.86 0.09
N VAL A 82 -50.94 56.52 -0.23
CA VAL A 82 -50.85 57.64 -1.16
C VAL A 82 -49.68 57.47 -2.12
N ASN A 83 -49.77 58.05 -3.32
CA ASN A 83 -48.76 57.92 -4.38
C ASN A 83 -47.89 59.18 -4.55
N SER A 84 -47.87 60.08 -3.58
CA SER A 84 -47.04 61.29 -3.59
C SER A 84 -46.98 61.96 -2.22
N GLN A 85 -45.96 62.81 -2.01
CA GLN A 85 -45.92 63.73 -0.86
C GLN A 85 -47.13 64.67 -0.82
N ALA A 86 -47.59 65.16 -1.97
CA ALA A 86 -48.73 66.07 -2.04
C ALA A 86 -50.01 65.40 -1.52
N GLY A 87 -50.23 64.12 -1.88
CA GLY A 87 -51.35 63.33 -1.35
C GLY A 87 -51.28 63.10 0.16
N MET A 88 -50.07 62.89 0.71
CA MET A 88 -49.85 62.74 2.16
C MET A 88 -50.25 64.01 2.94
N LEU A 89 -49.86 65.19 2.44
CA LEU A 89 -50.15 66.48 3.08
C LEU A 89 -51.60 66.95 2.91
N SER A 90 -52.42 66.22 2.14
CA SER A 90 -53.86 66.45 2.00
C SER A 90 -54.74 65.47 2.79
N LEU A 91 -54.14 64.61 3.62
CA LEU A 91 -54.89 63.63 4.42
C LEU A 91 -55.65 64.31 5.58
N ILE A 92 -56.86 63.81 5.86
CA ILE A 92 -57.59 64.08 7.10
C ILE A 92 -57.15 63.00 8.10
N ALA A 93 -56.07 63.28 8.82
CA ALA A 93 -55.40 62.34 9.73
C ALA A 93 -55.22 62.93 11.14
N GLN A 94 -55.15 62.07 12.15
CA GLN A 94 -54.92 62.40 13.55
C GLN A 94 -53.53 61.94 14.02
N ARG A 95 -53.06 62.50 15.14
CA ARG A 95 -51.76 62.13 15.73
C ARG A 95 -51.73 60.64 16.06
N GLY A 96 -50.80 59.91 15.43
CA GLY A 96 -50.69 58.46 15.48
C GLY A 96 -50.94 57.78 14.13
N ASP A 97 -51.73 58.37 13.25
CA ASP A 97 -52.04 57.80 11.94
C ASP A 97 -50.80 57.66 11.05
N ILE A 98 -50.83 56.66 10.16
CA ILE A 98 -49.73 56.28 9.30
C ILE A 98 -50.06 56.57 7.83
N ALA A 99 -49.17 57.27 7.14
CA ALA A 99 -49.20 57.42 5.69
C ALA A 99 -48.14 56.53 5.04
N VAL A 100 -48.55 55.70 4.08
CA VAL A 100 -47.68 54.86 3.25
C VAL A 100 -47.56 55.48 1.87
N ARG A 101 -46.36 55.93 1.52
CA ARG A 101 -46.03 56.54 0.23
C ARG A 101 -45.48 55.52 -0.74
N THR A 102 -46.22 55.25 -1.83
CA THR A 102 -45.83 54.29 -2.88
C THR A 102 -44.93 54.91 -3.96
N ASP A 103 -44.65 56.22 -3.89
CA ASP A 103 -43.67 56.91 -4.74
C ASP A 103 -42.22 56.76 -4.26
N LEU A 104 -42.01 56.14 -3.10
CA LEU A 104 -40.68 55.90 -2.53
C LEU A 104 -40.28 54.41 -2.65
N PRO A 105 -38.98 54.08 -2.80
CA PRO A 105 -38.52 52.69 -2.78
C PRO A 105 -38.70 52.04 -1.40
N GLY A 106 -39.41 50.90 -1.36
CA GLY A 106 -39.86 50.26 -0.11
C GLY A 106 -41.17 50.89 0.42
N PRO A 107 -41.76 50.35 1.49
CA PRO A 107 -42.94 50.97 2.11
C PRO A 107 -42.50 52.26 2.81
N GLY A 108 -42.58 53.40 2.12
CA GLY A 108 -42.24 54.71 2.69
C GLY A 108 -43.27 55.13 3.74
N MET A 109 -43.13 54.64 4.96
CA MET A 109 -44.09 54.85 6.04
C MET A 109 -43.73 56.08 6.88
N PHE A 110 -44.72 56.93 7.13
CA PHE A 110 -44.61 58.12 7.97
C PHE A 110 -45.73 58.09 9.01
N ILE A 111 -45.43 58.45 10.26
CA ILE A 111 -46.42 58.63 11.33
C ILE A 111 -46.65 60.12 11.60
N LEU A 112 -47.90 60.53 11.78
CA LEU A 112 -48.23 61.90 12.14
C LEU A 112 -47.95 62.11 13.65
N ALA A 113 -46.90 62.86 13.98
CA ALA A 113 -46.49 63.13 15.35
C ALA A 113 -47.02 64.47 15.92
N GLY A 114 -47.43 65.40 15.05
CA GLY A 114 -48.09 66.66 15.41
C GLY A 114 -49.61 66.62 15.18
N ASP A 115 -50.30 67.74 15.36
CA ASP A 115 -51.77 67.83 15.19
C ASP A 115 -52.21 68.42 13.83
N ASP A 116 -51.27 68.88 12.99
CA ASP A 116 -51.54 69.40 11.65
C ASP A 116 -50.97 68.45 10.57
N PRO A 117 -51.81 67.73 9.81
CA PRO A 117 -51.36 66.83 8.75
C PRO A 117 -50.86 67.55 7.49
N ALA A 118 -51.12 68.86 7.30
CA ALA A 118 -50.64 69.60 6.14
C ALA A 118 -49.17 70.05 6.29
N PHE A 119 -48.64 70.07 7.52
CA PHE A 119 -47.28 70.49 7.81
C PHE A 119 -46.29 69.31 7.73
N LEU A 120 -45.49 69.26 6.65
CA LEU A 120 -44.55 68.16 6.38
C LEU A 120 -43.66 67.74 7.56
N PRO A 121 -43.08 68.65 8.38
CA PRO A 121 -42.28 68.24 9.54
C PRO A 121 -43.03 67.50 10.65
N ASN A 122 -44.36 67.51 10.66
CA ASN A 122 -45.14 66.68 11.60
C ASN A 122 -45.17 65.20 11.19
N TRP A 123 -44.84 64.86 9.94
CA TRP A 123 -44.77 63.48 9.45
C TRP A 123 -43.38 62.90 9.67
N ILE A 124 -43.25 62.10 10.71
CA ILE A 124 -41.98 61.46 11.08
C ILE A 124 -41.85 60.14 10.32
N PRO A 125 -40.78 59.93 9.52
CA PRO A 125 -40.59 58.66 8.82
C PRO A 125 -40.32 57.52 9.81
N LEU A 126 -41.10 56.44 9.71
CA LEU A 126 -40.93 55.21 10.49
C LEU A 126 -39.86 54.28 9.91
N THR A 127 -39.68 54.32 8.59
CA THR A 127 -38.71 53.49 7.84
C THR A 127 -37.59 54.36 7.27
N THR A 128 -36.53 54.59 8.05
CA THR A 128 -35.38 55.43 7.65
C THR A 128 -34.09 54.65 7.40
N THR A 129 -34.08 53.34 7.62
CA THR A 129 -32.88 52.50 7.45
C THR A 129 -32.91 51.71 6.15
N TYR A 130 -32.14 52.17 5.17
CA TYR A 130 -31.51 51.26 4.22
C TYR A 130 -30.74 50.18 5.01
N PRO A 131 -30.70 48.91 4.54
CA PRO A 131 -30.06 47.83 5.29
C PRO A 131 -28.54 48.01 5.36
N ASP A 132 -28.08 48.63 6.45
CA ASP A 132 -26.67 48.71 6.85
C ASP A 132 -26.30 47.50 7.71
N TRP A 133 -25.18 46.85 7.40
CA TRP A 133 -24.65 45.69 8.10
C TRP A 133 -24.50 45.90 9.62
N SER A 134 -24.17 47.12 10.05
CA SER A 134 -24.03 47.50 11.46
C SER A 134 -25.32 47.30 12.27
N ASN A 135 -26.49 47.41 11.65
CA ASN A 135 -27.80 47.37 12.30
C ASN A 135 -28.47 45.98 12.30
N ILE A 136 -27.84 44.98 11.69
CA ILE A 136 -28.38 43.60 11.64
C ILE A 136 -28.05 42.86 12.95
N GLN A 137 -29.06 42.28 13.61
CA GLN A 137 -28.90 41.38 14.76
C GLN A 137 -28.91 39.90 14.31
N ASN A 138 -28.48 38.97 15.17
CA ASN A 138 -28.38 37.53 14.89
C ASN A 138 -27.45 37.15 13.71
N ARG A 139 -26.27 37.76 13.62
CA ARG A 139 -25.25 37.42 12.60
C ARG A 139 -24.62 36.04 12.88
N PRO A 140 -24.42 35.17 11.87
CA PRO A 140 -23.71 33.90 12.05
C PRO A 140 -22.26 34.13 12.50
N THR A 141 -21.82 33.44 13.56
CA THR A 141 -20.47 33.57 14.11
C THR A 141 -19.40 32.84 13.29
N SER A 142 -19.78 31.99 12.33
CA SER A 142 -18.88 31.13 11.56
C SER A 142 -18.24 31.77 10.33
N PHE A 143 -18.71 32.95 9.89
CA PHE A 143 -18.20 33.63 8.69
C PHE A 143 -18.05 35.16 8.92
N PRO A 144 -17.03 35.61 9.66
CA PRO A 144 -16.71 37.04 9.72
C PRO A 144 -16.24 37.53 8.35
N SER A 145 -16.80 38.65 7.88
CA SER A 145 -16.38 39.31 6.63
C SER A 145 -14.96 39.86 6.78
N SER A 146 -14.03 39.41 5.94
CA SER A 146 -12.70 40.03 5.83
C SER A 146 -12.76 41.31 5.00
N ASN A 147 -11.94 42.29 5.36
CA ASN A 147 -11.73 43.47 4.55
C ASN A 147 -11.06 43.05 3.22
N HIS A 148 -11.59 43.50 2.09
CA HIS A 148 -10.98 43.34 0.78
C HIS A 148 -10.89 44.71 0.09
N ASP A 149 -9.86 44.88 -0.74
CA ASP A 149 -9.68 46.03 -1.58
C ASP A 149 -10.14 45.74 -3.01
N HIS A 150 -10.52 46.81 -3.72
CA HIS A 150 -10.70 46.78 -5.16
C HIS A 150 -9.37 47.18 -5.83
N ASP A 151 -8.33 46.38 -5.60
CA ASP A 151 -7.14 46.40 -6.46
C ASP A 151 -7.47 45.77 -7.83
N SER A 152 -6.45 45.57 -8.67
CA SER A 152 -6.52 45.26 -10.11
C SER A 152 -7.19 43.92 -10.51
N ARG A 153 -8.00 43.34 -9.62
CA ARG A 153 -8.86 42.16 -9.82
C ARG A 153 -10.34 42.51 -10.04
N TYR A 154 -10.76 43.77 -9.84
CA TYR A 154 -12.15 44.21 -9.98
C TYR A 154 -12.28 45.45 -10.89
N TYR A 155 -13.22 45.42 -11.84
CA TYR A 155 -13.59 46.59 -12.63
C TYR A 155 -14.51 47.51 -11.82
N THR A 156 -14.34 48.83 -11.93
CA THR A 156 -15.33 49.78 -11.43
C THR A 156 -16.64 49.66 -12.19
N LYS A 157 -17.73 50.24 -11.65
CA LYS A 157 -19.03 50.28 -12.35
C LYS A 157 -18.91 50.91 -13.74
N LEU A 158 -18.17 52.02 -13.86
CA LEU A 158 -17.99 52.72 -15.14
C LEU A 158 -17.19 51.90 -16.15
N GLU A 159 -16.14 51.20 -15.71
CA GLU A 159 -15.38 50.29 -16.58
C GLU A 159 -16.20 49.07 -17.00
N SER A 160 -17.05 48.55 -16.10
CA SER A 160 -17.98 47.46 -16.40
C SER A 160 -19.04 47.89 -17.40
N ASP A 161 -19.69 49.04 -17.17
CA ASP A 161 -20.70 49.61 -18.07
C ASP A 161 -20.10 49.89 -19.47
N ASN A 162 -18.90 50.49 -19.53
CA ASN A 162 -18.18 50.72 -20.79
C ASN A 162 -17.77 49.42 -21.49
N SER A 163 -17.35 48.39 -20.75
CA SER A 163 -16.98 47.08 -21.31
C SER A 163 -18.20 46.29 -21.83
N LEU A 164 -19.38 46.56 -21.27
CA LEU A 164 -20.65 45.96 -21.64
C LEU A 164 -21.43 46.77 -22.70
N LEU A 165 -21.04 48.02 -22.98
CA LEU A 165 -21.77 48.97 -23.84
C LEU A 165 -21.97 48.48 -25.29
N GLN A 166 -21.18 47.51 -25.74
CA GLN A 166 -21.28 46.84 -27.05
C GLN A 166 -21.46 45.31 -26.91
N LYS A 167 -21.92 44.82 -25.76
CA LYS A 167 -22.15 43.40 -25.49
C LYS A 167 -23.65 43.13 -25.42
N ARG A 168 -24.13 42.15 -26.20
CA ARG A 168 -25.52 41.68 -26.14
C ARG A 168 -25.69 40.63 -25.04
N ASN A 169 -26.91 40.52 -24.51
CA ASN A 169 -27.23 39.51 -23.50
C ASN A 169 -27.40 38.12 -24.18
N ILE A 170 -26.66 37.11 -23.73
CA ILE A 170 -26.59 35.79 -24.40
C ILE A 170 -27.87 34.95 -24.28
N SER A 171 -28.76 35.31 -23.37
CA SER A 171 -30.06 34.67 -23.15
C SER A 171 -31.16 35.17 -24.08
N VAL A 172 -30.89 36.18 -24.92
CA VAL A 172 -31.80 36.68 -25.95
C VAL A 172 -31.24 36.31 -27.33
N PRO A 173 -31.93 35.47 -28.12
CA PRO A 173 -31.53 35.17 -29.50
C PRO A 173 -31.33 36.44 -30.33
N ILE A 174 -30.45 36.37 -31.32
CA ILE A 174 -30.19 37.52 -32.20
C ILE A 174 -31.40 37.71 -33.13
N PRO A 175 -32.12 38.87 -33.09
CA PRO A 175 -33.15 39.16 -34.07
C PRO A 175 -32.48 39.40 -35.42
N VAL A 176 -33.12 38.95 -36.51
CA VAL A 176 -32.46 38.90 -37.83
C VAL A 176 -32.07 40.28 -38.37
N GLU A 177 -32.76 41.32 -37.94
CA GLU A 177 -32.50 42.74 -38.24
C GLU A 177 -31.16 43.27 -37.69
N ASP A 178 -30.60 42.63 -36.66
CA ASP A 178 -29.28 42.96 -36.09
C ASP A 178 -28.10 42.39 -36.93
N ILE A 179 -28.36 41.57 -37.96
CA ILE A 179 -27.32 40.81 -38.66
C ILE A 179 -27.17 41.25 -40.11
N THR A 180 -26.02 41.85 -40.42
CA THR A 180 -25.61 42.16 -41.79
C THR A 180 -25.34 40.89 -42.60
N THR A 181 -26.05 40.70 -43.70
CA THR A 181 -25.80 39.63 -44.68
C THR A 181 -24.62 39.97 -45.60
N ASP A 182 -23.97 38.95 -46.16
CA ASP A 182 -22.95 39.10 -47.21
C ASP A 182 -23.38 38.42 -48.54
N GLU A 183 -22.54 38.48 -49.58
CA GLU A 183 -22.86 37.92 -50.90
C GLU A 183 -23.02 36.38 -50.92
N LEU A 184 -22.57 35.68 -49.87
CA LEU A 184 -22.62 34.22 -49.73
C LEU A 184 -23.54 33.74 -48.59
N HIS A 185 -23.93 34.63 -47.67
CA HIS A 185 -24.76 34.31 -46.50
C HIS A 185 -25.95 35.27 -46.37
N GLN A 186 -27.15 34.77 -46.70
CA GLN A 186 -28.42 35.50 -46.57
C GLN A 186 -29.41 34.74 -45.67
N PHE A 187 -30.26 35.49 -44.97
CA PHE A 187 -31.36 34.93 -44.19
C PHE A 187 -32.57 34.65 -45.08
N VAL A 188 -33.24 33.54 -44.79
CA VAL A 188 -34.33 33.01 -45.62
C VAL A 188 -35.46 32.57 -44.70
N THR A 189 -36.69 32.93 -45.05
CA THR A 189 -37.87 32.55 -44.26
C THR A 189 -38.21 31.08 -44.45
N ASP A 190 -38.94 30.49 -43.49
CA ASP A 190 -39.43 29.11 -43.66
C ASP A 190 -40.36 28.98 -44.88
N ALA A 191 -41.05 30.04 -45.28
CA ALA A 191 -41.86 30.06 -46.51
C ALA A 191 -40.99 29.94 -47.78
N GLU A 192 -39.92 30.73 -47.88
CA GLU A 192 -38.95 30.64 -48.98
C GLU A 192 -38.23 29.29 -48.98
N LYS A 193 -37.84 28.80 -47.80
CA LYS A 193 -37.20 27.51 -47.59
C LYS A 193 -38.13 26.33 -47.94
N ILE A 194 -39.44 26.45 -47.71
CA ILE A 194 -40.44 25.50 -48.19
C ILE A 194 -40.53 25.53 -49.72
N VAL A 195 -40.50 26.71 -50.36
CA VAL A 195 -40.47 26.84 -51.82
C VAL A 195 -39.14 26.36 -52.43
N TRP A 196 -38.03 26.37 -51.70
CA TRP A 196 -36.75 25.82 -52.18
C TRP A 196 -36.61 24.31 -51.98
N ASN A 197 -37.15 23.77 -50.88
CA ASN A 197 -37.11 22.33 -50.59
C ASN A 197 -38.22 21.55 -51.31
N ASN A 198 -39.37 22.20 -51.57
CA ASN A 198 -40.46 21.72 -52.40
C ASN A 198 -40.76 22.76 -53.49
N PRO A 199 -39.84 22.95 -54.47
CA PRO A 199 -40.12 23.83 -55.59
C PRO A 199 -41.34 23.31 -56.36
N PRO A 200 -42.28 24.20 -56.75
CA PRO A 200 -43.36 23.80 -57.64
C PRO A 200 -42.72 23.22 -58.89
N VAL A 201 -43.18 22.04 -59.31
CA VAL A 201 -42.45 21.13 -60.21
C VAL A 201 -41.91 21.86 -61.45
N SER A 202 -40.67 22.31 -61.37
CA SER A 202 -39.97 22.95 -62.47
C SER A 202 -39.53 21.83 -63.38
N ASP A 203 -40.40 21.48 -64.33
CA ASP A 203 -40.04 20.63 -65.45
C ASP A 203 -38.69 21.10 -66.01
N TRP A 204 -37.77 20.17 -66.25
CA TRP A 204 -36.42 20.43 -66.76
C TRP A 204 -36.42 21.33 -68.01
N ASN A 205 -37.54 21.39 -68.73
CA ASN A 205 -37.79 22.26 -69.87
C ASN A 205 -37.97 23.77 -69.54
N THR A 206 -38.11 24.15 -68.27
CA THR A 206 -38.42 25.54 -67.84
C THR A 206 -37.22 26.35 -67.32
N ILE A 207 -36.03 25.74 -67.20
CA ILE A 207 -34.81 26.40 -66.70
C ILE A 207 -33.94 26.90 -67.87
N ALA A 208 -33.67 28.21 -67.91
CA ALA A 208 -32.78 28.84 -68.89
C ALA A 208 -31.29 28.70 -68.52
N ASN A 209 -30.40 28.75 -69.52
CA ASN A 209 -28.92 28.75 -69.38
C ASN A 209 -28.28 27.51 -68.70
N LYS A 210 -28.86 26.31 -68.88
CA LYS A 210 -28.27 25.06 -68.38
C LYS A 210 -27.08 24.54 -69.23
N PRO A 211 -25.95 24.09 -68.64
CA PRO A 211 -24.83 23.49 -69.37
C PRO A 211 -25.19 22.14 -70.01
N ALA A 212 -24.78 21.91 -71.25
CA ALA A 212 -25.13 20.69 -72.01
C ALA A 212 -24.34 19.42 -71.60
N SER A 213 -23.28 19.54 -70.80
CA SER A 213 -22.29 18.47 -70.59
C SER A 213 -22.44 17.65 -69.30
N PHE A 214 -23.33 18.05 -68.38
CA PHE A 214 -23.50 17.38 -67.08
C PHE A 214 -24.99 17.16 -66.75
N PRO A 215 -25.68 16.21 -67.42
CA PRO A 215 -26.98 15.75 -66.95
C PRO A 215 -26.81 15.08 -65.58
N SER A 216 -27.68 15.41 -64.62
CA SER A 216 -27.72 14.71 -63.34
C SER A 216 -28.17 13.27 -63.55
N SER A 217 -27.35 12.31 -63.11
CA SER A 217 -27.83 10.93 -62.95
C SER A 217 -28.79 10.87 -61.78
N ALA A 218 -29.90 10.14 -61.93
CA ALA A 218 -30.74 9.79 -60.80
C ALA A 218 -29.89 9.08 -59.73
N HIS A 219 -30.00 9.53 -58.49
CA HIS A 219 -29.64 8.75 -57.32
C HIS A 219 -30.93 8.36 -56.62
N ASP A 220 -30.96 7.15 -56.08
CA ASP A 220 -32.06 6.67 -55.25
C ASP A 220 -31.67 6.75 -53.77
N HIS A 221 -32.68 6.69 -52.92
CA HIS A 221 -32.53 6.38 -51.50
C HIS A 221 -32.88 4.90 -51.30
N ASP A 222 -32.12 4.00 -51.95
CA ASP A 222 -32.26 2.56 -51.76
C ASP A 222 -31.61 2.06 -50.46
N SER A 223 -31.59 0.74 -50.28
CA SER A 223 -31.04 0.03 -49.13
C SER A 223 -29.51 0.13 -48.96
N ARG A 224 -28.81 0.97 -49.72
CA ARG A 224 -27.38 1.28 -49.51
C ARG A 224 -27.14 2.26 -48.36
N TYR A 225 -28.17 2.94 -47.87
CA TYR A 225 -28.07 3.90 -46.76
C TYR A 225 -28.88 3.43 -45.54
N TYR A 226 -28.21 3.29 -44.39
CA TYR A 226 -28.88 3.02 -43.12
C TYR A 226 -29.59 4.28 -42.60
N THR A 227 -30.81 4.11 -42.10
CA THR A 227 -31.50 5.13 -41.31
C THR A 227 -30.79 5.36 -39.97
N LYS A 228 -31.08 6.50 -39.32
CA LYS A 228 -30.53 6.81 -37.98
C LYS A 228 -30.80 5.67 -36.97
N LEU A 229 -32.01 5.11 -36.97
CA LEU A 229 -32.40 4.01 -36.09
C LEU A 229 -31.59 2.73 -36.34
N GLU A 230 -31.26 2.42 -37.58
CA GLU A 230 -30.44 1.26 -37.95
C GLU A 230 -28.97 1.46 -37.57
N ILE A 231 -28.42 2.67 -37.72
CA ILE A 231 -27.07 3.01 -37.22
C ILE A 231 -27.01 2.96 -35.70
N ASP A 232 -27.95 3.61 -35.00
CA ASP A 232 -28.00 3.60 -33.53
C ASP A 232 -28.08 2.16 -33.00
N SER A 233 -28.92 1.32 -33.60
CA SER A 233 -29.06 -0.10 -33.25
C SER A 233 -27.79 -0.91 -33.55
N SER A 234 -27.14 -0.65 -34.70
CA SER A 234 -25.90 -1.33 -35.12
C SER A 234 -24.69 -0.96 -34.26
N LEU A 235 -24.69 0.24 -33.66
CA LEU A 235 -23.63 0.75 -32.79
C LEU A 235 -23.86 0.47 -31.30
N LEU A 236 -25.08 0.14 -30.86
CA LEU A 236 -25.46 -0.02 -29.45
C LEU A 236 -24.57 -0.99 -28.64
N GLN A 237 -23.97 -1.98 -29.30
CA GLN A 237 -23.06 -2.97 -28.69
C GLN A 237 -21.61 -2.87 -29.22
N LYS A 238 -21.26 -1.80 -29.95
CA LYS A 238 -19.92 -1.59 -30.49
C LYS A 238 -19.09 -0.72 -29.54
N ARG A 239 -17.87 -1.17 -29.23
CA ARG A 239 -16.90 -0.39 -28.46
C ARG A 239 -16.12 0.55 -29.38
N ASN A 240 -15.75 1.73 -28.87
CA ASN A 240 -14.83 2.63 -29.56
C ASN A 240 -13.40 2.05 -29.57
N VAL A 241 -12.81 1.89 -30.75
CA VAL A 241 -11.49 1.25 -30.94
C VAL A 241 -10.31 2.02 -30.34
N SER A 242 -10.52 3.28 -29.95
CA SER A 242 -9.51 4.09 -29.25
C SER A 242 -9.37 3.77 -27.75
N ILE A 243 -10.23 2.91 -27.19
CA ILE A 243 -10.19 2.50 -25.78
C ILE A 243 -9.76 1.03 -25.71
N PRO A 244 -8.55 0.72 -25.18
CA PRO A 244 -8.11 -0.65 -24.95
C PRO A 244 -9.10 -1.41 -24.06
N ILE A 245 -9.29 -2.70 -24.33
CA ILE A 245 -10.12 -3.58 -23.50
C ILE A 245 -9.34 -3.92 -22.22
N THR A 246 -9.96 -3.76 -21.05
CA THR A 246 -9.30 -4.11 -19.78
C THR A 246 -9.41 -5.61 -19.52
N ALA A 247 -8.44 -6.20 -18.80
CA ALA A 247 -8.46 -7.63 -18.49
C ALA A 247 -9.73 -8.07 -17.74
N THR A 248 -10.34 -7.18 -16.95
CA THR A 248 -11.60 -7.40 -16.24
C THR A 248 -12.84 -7.51 -17.14
N GLU A 249 -12.75 -7.12 -18.42
CA GLU A 249 -13.85 -7.16 -19.39
C GLU A 249 -13.74 -8.36 -20.35
N VAL A 250 -12.67 -9.15 -20.24
CA VAL A 250 -12.40 -10.30 -21.09
C VAL A 250 -12.68 -11.58 -20.31
N THR A 251 -13.69 -12.34 -20.75
CA THR A 251 -13.94 -13.69 -20.24
C THR A 251 -12.81 -14.63 -20.68
N GLU A 252 -12.14 -15.26 -19.73
CA GLU A 252 -11.13 -16.28 -19.97
C GLU A 252 -11.75 -17.57 -20.53
N ASP A 253 -10.98 -18.30 -21.35
CA ASP A 253 -11.35 -19.64 -21.83
C ASP A 253 -10.47 -20.73 -21.18
N THR A 254 -10.70 -22.00 -21.53
CA THR A 254 -9.98 -23.15 -20.95
C THR A 254 -8.50 -23.21 -21.32
N THR A 255 -8.04 -22.37 -22.24
CA THR A 255 -6.68 -22.32 -22.80
C THR A 255 -6.00 -20.95 -22.65
N HIS A 256 -6.74 -19.87 -22.41
CA HIS A 256 -6.22 -18.50 -22.29
C HIS A 256 -6.63 -17.84 -20.97
N ARG A 257 -5.64 -17.45 -20.17
CA ARG A 257 -5.82 -16.76 -18.89
C ARG A 257 -4.91 -15.54 -18.77
N PHE A 258 -5.35 -14.52 -18.04
CA PHE A 258 -4.51 -13.39 -17.64
C PHE A 258 -3.60 -13.79 -16.47
N VAL A 259 -2.39 -13.25 -16.47
CA VAL A 259 -1.34 -13.59 -15.50
C VAL A 259 -0.66 -12.33 -15.00
N THR A 260 -0.58 -12.18 -13.69
CA THR A 260 0.11 -11.06 -13.05
C THR A 260 1.63 -11.19 -13.19
N ASP A 261 2.36 -10.09 -13.01
CA ASP A 261 3.83 -10.14 -12.96
C ASP A 261 4.33 -10.97 -11.77
N ALA A 262 3.60 -11.01 -10.66
CA ALA A 262 3.91 -11.88 -9.52
C ALA A 262 3.78 -13.38 -9.87
N GLU A 263 2.71 -13.78 -10.56
CA GLU A 263 2.54 -15.16 -11.05
C GLU A 263 3.59 -15.51 -12.11
N LYS A 264 3.89 -14.60 -13.03
CA LYS A 264 5.00 -14.76 -14.00
C LYS A 264 6.35 -14.94 -13.30
N VAL A 265 6.64 -14.19 -12.23
CA VAL A 265 7.85 -14.37 -11.42
C VAL A 265 7.84 -15.72 -10.71
N ALA A 266 6.71 -16.15 -10.13
CA ALA A 266 6.59 -17.45 -9.48
C ALA A 266 6.76 -18.62 -10.47
N TRP A 267 6.17 -18.53 -11.67
CA TRP A 267 6.34 -19.51 -12.74
C TRP A 267 7.75 -19.49 -13.32
N ASN A 268 8.40 -18.32 -13.46
CA ASN A 268 9.79 -18.25 -13.90
C ASN A 268 10.75 -18.80 -12.84
N ALA A 269 10.46 -18.63 -11.55
CA ALA A 269 11.17 -19.30 -10.46
C ALA A 269 10.96 -20.82 -10.49
N ALA A 270 9.73 -21.28 -10.79
CA ALA A 270 9.44 -22.70 -11.03
C ALA A 270 10.09 -23.23 -12.33
N ALA A 271 10.27 -22.38 -13.36
CA ALA A 271 10.99 -22.66 -14.60
C ALA A 271 12.52 -22.56 -14.45
N GLY A 272 13.00 -22.06 -13.31
CA GLY A 272 14.29 -22.46 -12.72
C GLY A 272 14.36 -23.97 -12.44
N GLY A 273 13.26 -24.69 -12.65
CA GLY A 273 13.22 -26.05 -13.21
C GLY A 273 12.61 -27.10 -12.30
N GLY A 274 11.96 -26.69 -11.19
CA GLY A 274 11.37 -27.61 -10.21
C GLY A 274 12.36 -28.62 -9.61
N PHE A 275 13.66 -28.41 -9.80
CA PHE A 275 14.69 -29.40 -9.50
C PHE A 275 14.82 -29.57 -7.98
N GLN A 276 14.52 -30.78 -7.50
CA GLN A 276 14.67 -31.16 -6.09
C GLN A 276 16.14 -31.27 -5.65
N VAL A 277 17.10 -31.10 -6.57
CA VAL A 277 18.52 -30.95 -6.28
C VAL A 277 18.78 -29.51 -5.81
N PRO A 278 19.36 -29.27 -4.62
CA PRO A 278 19.71 -27.91 -4.16
C PRO A 278 20.88 -27.31 -4.96
N LEU A 279 21.08 -25.99 -4.88
CA LEU A 279 22.27 -25.33 -5.46
C LEU A 279 23.56 -25.95 -4.92
N GLY A 280 24.53 -26.21 -5.80
CA GLY A 280 25.77 -26.92 -5.48
C GLY A 280 25.59 -28.43 -5.26
N GLY A 281 24.36 -28.95 -5.27
CA GLY A 281 24.06 -30.37 -5.26
C GLY A 281 24.52 -31.04 -6.56
N ILE A 282 25.08 -32.24 -6.44
CA ILE A 282 25.57 -33.04 -7.57
C ILE A 282 24.66 -34.26 -7.72
N THR A 283 24.27 -34.56 -8.95
CA THR A 283 23.45 -35.73 -9.30
C THR A 283 24.06 -36.43 -10.52
N GLU A 284 23.73 -37.71 -10.68
CA GLU A 284 23.98 -38.44 -11.91
C GLU A 284 23.03 -37.96 -13.01
N ASP A 285 23.53 -37.90 -14.24
CA ASP A 285 22.76 -37.64 -15.47
C ASP A 285 23.35 -38.43 -16.65
N PRO A 286 23.14 -39.76 -16.69
CA PRO A 286 23.75 -40.64 -17.70
C PRO A 286 23.22 -40.41 -19.12
N PHE A 287 22.11 -39.69 -19.29
CA PHE A 287 21.45 -39.45 -20.58
C PHE A 287 21.44 -37.97 -21.00
N ASP A 288 22.21 -37.11 -20.32
CA ASP A 288 22.30 -35.67 -20.62
C ASP A 288 20.97 -34.90 -20.59
N GLN A 289 20.03 -35.31 -19.75
CA GLN A 289 18.69 -34.72 -19.68
C GLN A 289 18.64 -33.45 -18.83
N LEU A 290 19.62 -33.20 -17.97
CA LEU A 290 19.66 -31.99 -17.15
C LEU A 290 20.19 -30.79 -17.97
N PRO A 291 19.43 -29.67 -18.02
CA PRO A 291 19.73 -28.57 -18.93
C PRO A 291 20.99 -27.80 -18.51
N SER A 292 21.84 -27.50 -19.48
CA SER A 292 23.14 -26.86 -19.26
C SER A 292 23.08 -25.41 -18.77
N SER A 293 21.88 -24.81 -18.71
CA SER A 293 21.57 -23.53 -18.06
C SER A 293 21.58 -23.64 -16.53
N ASN A 294 21.08 -24.75 -15.98
CA ASN A 294 20.90 -24.97 -14.55
C ASN A 294 21.90 -25.96 -13.98
N PHE A 295 22.52 -26.78 -14.84
CA PHE A 295 23.48 -27.80 -14.46
C PHE A 295 24.77 -27.72 -15.28
N LYS A 296 25.89 -28.12 -14.68
CA LYS A 296 27.21 -28.16 -15.34
C LYS A 296 27.92 -29.48 -15.04
N GLU A 297 28.63 -30.02 -16.02
CA GLU A 297 29.52 -31.17 -15.83
C GLU A 297 30.51 -30.90 -14.70
N THR A 298 30.68 -31.83 -13.78
CA THR A 298 31.70 -31.72 -12.72
C THR A 298 33.06 -32.19 -13.25
N ASN A 299 33.72 -31.29 -14.00
CA ASN A 299 34.95 -31.56 -14.76
C ASN A 299 36.01 -30.45 -14.63
N TRP A 300 35.97 -29.66 -13.55
CA TRP A 300 36.83 -28.48 -13.31
C TRP A 300 36.64 -27.27 -14.26
N GLN A 301 35.61 -27.27 -15.13
CA GLN A 301 35.34 -26.13 -16.02
C GLN A 301 35.12 -24.82 -15.25
N GLU A 302 35.55 -23.72 -15.86
CA GLU A 302 35.26 -22.37 -15.38
C GLU A 302 33.86 -21.92 -15.80
N ILE A 303 33.12 -21.31 -14.87
CA ILE A 303 31.80 -20.74 -15.09
C ILE A 303 31.73 -19.30 -14.55
N SER A 304 30.84 -18.49 -15.12
CA SER A 304 30.71 -17.07 -14.80
C SER A 304 30.20 -16.80 -13.37
N ARG A 305 30.93 -16.00 -12.59
CA ARG A 305 30.50 -15.52 -11.27
C ARG A 305 29.24 -14.66 -11.34
N SER A 306 29.05 -13.87 -12.41
CA SER A 306 27.88 -13.00 -12.56
C SER A 306 26.62 -13.76 -12.98
N THR A 307 26.77 -14.78 -13.85
CA THR A 307 25.65 -15.62 -14.31
C THR A 307 25.17 -16.56 -13.22
N PHE A 308 26.09 -17.10 -12.40
CA PHE A 308 25.80 -18.06 -11.33
C PHE A 308 26.06 -17.46 -9.94
N ALA A 309 25.71 -16.17 -9.77
CA ALA A 309 26.00 -15.40 -8.57
C ALA A 309 25.37 -15.99 -7.29
N THR A 310 24.21 -16.63 -7.40
CA THR A 310 23.54 -17.31 -6.29
C THR A 310 24.37 -18.48 -5.76
N LEU A 311 24.91 -19.34 -6.64
CA LEU A 311 25.83 -20.40 -6.25
C LEU A 311 27.16 -19.81 -5.75
N TRP A 312 27.72 -18.82 -6.45
CA TRP A 312 28.99 -18.22 -6.04
C TRP A 312 28.91 -17.68 -4.60
N ASN A 313 27.86 -16.93 -4.26
CA ASN A 313 27.60 -16.42 -2.90
C ASN A 313 27.49 -17.51 -1.81
N LEU A 314 27.19 -18.77 -2.16
CA LEU A 314 27.27 -19.90 -1.21
C LEU A 314 28.72 -20.37 -1.02
N VAL A 315 29.51 -20.36 -2.09
CA VAL A 315 30.88 -20.89 -2.18
C VAL A 315 31.95 -19.95 -1.61
N TYR A 316 31.88 -18.63 -1.78
CA TYR A 316 32.96 -17.71 -1.35
C TYR A 316 32.62 -16.86 -0.11
N ARG A 317 33.65 -16.38 0.59
CA ARG A 317 33.56 -15.31 1.58
C ARG A 317 34.70 -14.30 1.39
N THR A 318 34.50 -13.07 1.84
CA THR A 318 35.51 -12.00 1.78
C THR A 318 36.26 -11.89 3.11
N VAL A 319 37.59 -12.00 3.06
CA VAL A 319 38.48 -11.70 4.18
C VAL A 319 38.65 -10.19 4.30
N THR A 320 38.16 -9.61 5.39
CA THR A 320 38.20 -8.16 5.63
C THR A 320 39.53 -7.70 6.23
N SER A 321 40.18 -8.57 7.00
CA SER A 321 41.51 -8.37 7.59
C SER A 321 42.03 -9.66 8.21
N ILE A 322 43.30 -9.67 8.59
CA ILE A 322 43.87 -10.66 9.51
C ILE A 322 44.34 -9.91 10.77
N ALA A 323 44.20 -10.53 11.93
CA ALA A 323 44.70 -10.06 13.22
C ALA A 323 45.89 -10.94 13.67
N PRO A 324 47.15 -10.55 13.36
CA PRO A 324 48.34 -11.35 13.65
C PRO A 324 48.52 -11.71 15.13
N LEU A 325 48.19 -10.79 16.04
CA LEU A 325 48.38 -10.98 17.48
C LEU A 325 47.51 -12.09 18.09
N THR A 326 46.49 -12.56 17.36
CA THR A 326 45.54 -13.59 17.82
C THR A 326 45.35 -14.71 16.80
N ASP A 327 46.16 -14.74 15.74
CA ASP A 327 46.07 -15.68 14.60
C ASP A 327 44.65 -15.77 13.98
N ARG A 328 43.87 -14.68 14.02
CA ARG A 328 42.47 -14.66 13.53
C ARG A 328 42.34 -14.06 12.14
N VAL A 329 41.56 -14.74 11.30
CA VAL A 329 41.09 -14.28 9.99
C VAL A 329 39.69 -13.70 10.16
N ASN A 330 39.50 -12.42 9.84
CA ASN A 330 38.23 -11.73 10.04
C ASN A 330 37.35 -11.86 8.78
N VAL A 331 36.16 -12.44 8.96
CA VAL A 331 35.17 -12.73 7.90
C VAL A 331 33.77 -12.63 8.52
N THR A 332 33.09 -11.51 8.35
CA THR A 332 31.76 -11.27 8.95
C THR A 332 30.75 -12.34 8.52
N ALA A 333 29.99 -12.87 9.47
CA ALA A 333 28.92 -13.85 9.26
C ALA A 333 29.32 -15.06 8.38
N HIS A 334 30.54 -15.57 8.56
CA HIS A 334 31.12 -16.57 7.65
C HIS A 334 30.36 -17.91 7.57
N GLY A 335 29.75 -18.33 8.69
CA GLY A 335 28.95 -19.56 8.77
C GLY A 335 29.76 -20.85 8.63
N LEU A 336 31.03 -20.84 9.07
CA LEU A 336 31.95 -21.97 8.96
C LEU A 336 32.01 -22.76 10.28
N ALA A 337 32.12 -24.09 10.17
CA ALA A 337 32.22 -24.98 11.32
C ALA A 337 33.68 -25.32 11.68
N GLU A 338 33.90 -25.73 12.93
CA GLU A 338 35.15 -26.32 13.40
C GLU A 338 35.58 -27.50 12.52
N GLY A 339 36.83 -27.50 12.05
CA GLY A 339 37.37 -28.55 11.17
C GLY A 339 36.87 -28.48 9.72
N GLN A 340 36.10 -27.47 9.31
CA GLN A 340 35.73 -27.29 7.91
C GLN A 340 36.96 -26.98 7.04
N LEU A 341 37.02 -27.56 5.84
CA LEU A 341 38.06 -27.26 4.86
C LEU A 341 37.76 -25.95 4.12
N ILE A 342 38.75 -25.07 4.04
CA ILE A 342 38.72 -23.81 3.30
C ILE A 342 40.02 -23.62 2.50
N LYS A 343 40.00 -22.68 1.55
CA LYS A 343 41.13 -22.33 0.68
C LYS A 343 41.10 -20.84 0.37
N PHE A 344 42.26 -20.18 0.33
CA PHE A 344 42.38 -18.74 0.09
C PHE A 344 42.85 -18.42 -1.33
N SER A 345 42.44 -17.26 -1.88
CA SER A 345 42.88 -16.78 -3.19
C SER A 345 44.24 -16.09 -3.19
N PHE A 346 44.77 -15.76 -2.00
CA PHE A 346 45.94 -14.91 -1.82
C PHE A 346 47.04 -15.58 -0.97
N THR A 347 48.27 -15.09 -1.13
CA THR A 347 49.44 -15.45 -0.33
C THR A 347 49.90 -14.24 0.47
N GLY A 348 50.35 -14.45 1.70
CA GLY A 348 50.85 -13.41 2.62
C GLY A 348 50.26 -13.56 4.02
N GLY A 349 50.86 -12.88 5.01
CA GLY A 349 50.41 -12.94 6.40
C GLY A 349 50.41 -14.34 7.04
N GLY A 350 51.24 -15.27 6.57
CA GLY A 350 51.26 -16.68 7.01
C GLY A 350 50.37 -17.62 6.18
N ILE A 351 49.57 -17.09 5.25
CA ILE A 351 48.71 -17.85 4.34
C ILE A 351 49.41 -18.07 3.00
N THR A 352 49.23 -19.26 2.42
CA THR A 352 49.63 -19.62 1.06
C THR A 352 48.37 -19.83 0.21
N ALA A 353 48.27 -19.16 -0.94
CA ALA A 353 47.16 -19.32 -1.87
C ALA A 353 46.98 -20.78 -2.29
N LEU A 354 45.73 -21.15 -2.59
CA LEU A 354 45.31 -22.47 -3.07
C LEU A 354 45.60 -23.66 -2.12
N THR A 355 46.21 -23.41 -0.95
CA THR A 355 46.46 -24.42 0.08
C THR A 355 45.17 -24.70 0.86
N ASN A 356 44.93 -25.98 1.15
CA ASN A 356 43.81 -26.41 1.99
C ASN A 356 44.13 -26.15 3.47
N TYR A 357 43.23 -25.43 4.16
CA TYR A 357 43.30 -25.18 5.60
C TYR A 357 42.05 -25.69 6.29
N TYR A 358 42.18 -26.06 7.56
CA TYR A 358 41.08 -26.41 8.45
C TYR A 358 40.73 -25.20 9.32
N VAL A 359 39.45 -24.85 9.37
CA VAL A 359 38.90 -23.85 10.30
C VAL A 359 39.07 -24.34 11.74
N ARG A 360 39.53 -23.45 12.63
CA ARG A 360 39.75 -23.69 14.06
C ARG A 360 39.14 -22.57 14.88
N ASN A 361 38.54 -22.89 16.02
CA ASN A 361 38.02 -21.94 17.01
C ASN A 361 37.12 -20.82 16.41
N PRO A 362 36.17 -21.14 15.51
CA PRO A 362 35.34 -20.14 14.85
C PRO A 362 34.40 -19.41 15.82
N THR A 363 34.13 -18.14 15.52
CA THR A 363 33.04 -17.37 16.11
C THR A 363 31.95 -17.16 15.03
N ALA A 364 31.20 -16.05 15.10
CA ALA A 364 30.32 -15.63 14.00
C ALA A 364 31.08 -14.84 12.91
N ASN A 365 32.21 -14.21 13.27
CA ASN A 365 32.85 -13.16 12.45
C ASN A 365 34.36 -13.35 12.27
N ASP A 366 34.95 -14.34 12.93
CA ASP A 366 36.38 -14.66 12.82
C ASP A 366 36.65 -16.15 13.09
N PHE A 367 37.81 -16.61 12.66
CA PHE A 367 38.31 -17.96 12.97
C PHE A 367 39.83 -18.00 12.90
N GLN A 368 40.41 -19.03 13.50
CA GLN A 368 41.82 -19.41 13.34
C GLN A 368 41.92 -20.53 12.30
N ILE A 369 43.12 -20.84 11.78
CA ILE A 369 43.32 -21.89 10.78
C ILE A 369 44.41 -22.88 11.17
N SER A 370 44.34 -24.13 10.69
CA SER A 370 45.39 -25.14 10.82
C SER A 370 45.64 -25.85 9.47
N LEU A 371 46.82 -26.44 9.32
CA LEU A 371 47.14 -27.35 8.21
C LEU A 371 46.61 -28.79 8.43
N ASN A 372 46.17 -29.13 9.65
CA ASN A 372 45.67 -30.46 9.99
C ASN A 372 44.32 -30.37 10.73
N PRO A 373 43.44 -31.38 10.65
CA PRO A 373 42.10 -31.34 11.27
C PRO A 373 42.11 -30.99 12.77
N THR A 374 43.11 -31.50 13.49
CA THR A 374 43.35 -31.33 14.93
C THR A 374 44.73 -30.74 15.23
N GLY A 375 45.34 -30.06 14.25
CA GLY A 375 46.68 -29.48 14.39
C GLY A 375 46.72 -28.18 15.19
N GLY A 376 47.94 -27.73 15.50
CA GLY A 376 48.17 -26.38 16.01
C GLY A 376 47.72 -25.30 15.01
N VAL A 377 47.39 -24.12 15.53
CA VAL A 377 47.01 -22.96 14.71
C VAL A 377 48.23 -22.45 13.91
N VAL A 378 47.99 -21.99 12.68
CA VAL A 378 48.99 -21.34 11.84
C VAL A 378 49.27 -19.94 12.39
N ASN A 379 50.54 -19.64 12.63
CA ASN A 379 50.98 -18.29 13.00
C ASN A 379 50.74 -17.32 11.83
N LEU A 380 49.93 -16.29 12.05
CA LEU A 380 49.61 -15.27 11.06
C LEU A 380 50.46 -14.02 11.31
N THR A 381 51.13 -13.51 10.27
CA THR A 381 52.24 -12.56 10.43
C THR A 381 51.93 -11.12 9.98
N SER A 382 50.88 -10.89 9.20
CA SER A 382 50.45 -9.57 8.74
C SER A 382 48.96 -9.54 8.41
N SER A 383 48.33 -8.36 8.45
CA SER A 383 46.95 -8.20 7.95
C SER A 383 46.91 -8.41 6.43
N GLN A 384 45.92 -9.13 5.93
CA GLN A 384 45.67 -9.35 4.50
C GLN A 384 44.17 -9.20 4.20
N THR A 385 43.83 -8.92 2.95
CA THR A 385 42.46 -8.92 2.42
C THR A 385 42.37 -9.82 1.19
N GLY A 386 41.18 -10.34 0.89
CA GLY A 386 40.97 -11.17 -0.30
C GLY A 386 39.74 -12.06 -0.21
N GLU A 387 39.75 -13.16 -0.97
CA GLU A 387 38.66 -14.14 -1.00
C GLU A 387 39.10 -15.46 -0.37
N LEU A 388 38.14 -16.19 0.19
CA LEU A 388 38.25 -17.61 0.49
C LEU A 388 37.06 -18.37 -0.09
N ILE A 389 37.22 -19.67 -0.32
CA ILE A 389 36.12 -20.60 -0.61
C ILE A 389 35.85 -21.54 0.57
N THR A 390 34.56 -21.83 0.78
CA THR A 390 34.00 -22.59 1.90
C THR A 390 33.85 -24.08 1.61
N ASN A 391 33.90 -24.46 0.32
CA ASN A 391 34.09 -25.83 -0.15
C ASN A 391 35.29 -25.85 -1.10
N VAL A 392 36.34 -26.59 -0.72
CA VAL A 392 37.62 -26.66 -1.44
C VAL A 392 37.58 -27.44 -2.75
N GLU A 393 36.46 -28.10 -3.06
CA GLU A 393 36.19 -28.71 -4.38
C GLU A 393 35.96 -27.67 -5.47
N TYR A 394 35.61 -26.44 -5.12
CA TYR A 394 35.51 -25.34 -6.09
C TYR A 394 36.89 -24.69 -6.29
N GLY A 395 37.02 -23.87 -7.33
CA GLY A 395 38.23 -23.08 -7.61
C GLY A 395 37.91 -21.61 -7.87
N PHE A 396 38.92 -20.74 -7.75
CA PHE A 396 38.75 -19.30 -7.94
C PHE A 396 38.62 -18.87 -9.41
N GLY A 397 38.70 -19.79 -10.37
CA GLY A 397 38.71 -19.51 -11.81
C GLY A 397 39.88 -18.62 -12.20
N ASN A 398 39.60 -17.66 -13.07
CA ASN A 398 40.52 -16.59 -13.45
C ASN A 398 40.79 -15.55 -12.34
N GLY A 399 40.24 -15.73 -11.14
CA GLY A 399 40.42 -14.87 -9.98
C GLY A 399 39.60 -13.58 -9.97
N VAL A 400 38.78 -13.32 -11.00
CA VAL A 400 38.03 -12.06 -11.14
C VAL A 400 36.55 -12.28 -11.52
N SER A 401 36.29 -12.98 -12.62
CA SER A 401 34.96 -13.09 -13.24
C SER A 401 34.45 -14.52 -13.38
N THR A 402 35.29 -15.54 -13.19
CA THR A 402 34.90 -16.96 -13.22
C THR A 402 35.22 -17.69 -11.92
N PHE A 403 34.67 -18.89 -11.76
CA PHE A 403 35.03 -19.86 -10.71
C PHE A 403 34.96 -21.28 -11.27
N ASN A 404 35.76 -22.21 -10.74
CA ASN A 404 35.73 -23.62 -11.18
C ASN A 404 34.65 -24.39 -10.40
N VAL A 405 33.89 -25.22 -11.11
CA VAL A 405 33.05 -26.26 -10.49
C VAL A 405 33.89 -27.47 -10.04
N PRO A 406 33.38 -28.34 -9.14
CA PRO A 406 34.05 -29.58 -8.74
C PRO A 406 34.45 -30.46 -9.94
N ASP A 407 35.49 -31.28 -9.76
CA ASP A 407 35.79 -32.40 -10.63
C ASP A 407 35.43 -33.71 -9.92
N ARG A 408 34.55 -34.51 -10.53
CA ARG A 408 34.15 -35.84 -10.00
C ARG A 408 34.50 -36.99 -10.94
N ARG A 409 35.32 -36.73 -11.96
CA ARG A 409 35.75 -37.78 -12.91
C ARG A 409 36.71 -38.75 -12.21
N GLY A 410 36.41 -40.06 -12.31
CA GLY A 410 37.28 -41.12 -11.81
C GLY A 410 37.38 -41.25 -10.29
N ILE A 411 36.62 -40.50 -9.50
CA ILE A 411 36.69 -40.55 -8.02
C ILE A 411 35.42 -41.08 -7.36
N PHE A 412 35.59 -41.91 -6.33
CA PHE A 412 34.49 -42.43 -5.54
C PHE A 412 34.05 -41.44 -4.44
N PRO A 413 32.77 -41.04 -4.36
CA PRO A 413 32.28 -40.23 -3.26
C PRO A 413 32.24 -41.03 -1.95
N ARG A 414 32.50 -40.36 -0.84
CA ARG A 414 32.34 -40.87 0.52
C ARG A 414 31.60 -39.83 1.36
N GLY A 415 30.73 -40.29 2.27
CA GLY A 415 30.13 -39.41 3.27
C GLY A 415 31.20 -38.78 4.17
N ALA A 416 31.14 -37.46 4.36
CA ALA A 416 32.06 -36.71 5.20
C ALA A 416 31.85 -37.02 6.70
N GLY A 417 32.90 -36.83 7.50
CA GLY A 417 32.92 -37.02 8.94
C GLY A 417 33.18 -38.44 9.42
N VAL A 418 33.22 -38.60 10.75
CA VAL A 418 33.42 -39.89 11.43
C VAL A 418 32.08 -40.57 11.65
N HIS A 419 31.98 -41.86 11.28
CA HIS A 419 30.77 -42.65 11.44
C HIS A 419 30.56 -43.05 12.91
N GLY A 420 29.39 -42.75 13.49
CA GLY A 420 29.14 -42.92 14.94
C GLY A 420 29.24 -44.35 15.52
N SER A 421 28.95 -45.40 14.74
CA SER A 421 28.97 -46.80 15.22
C SER A 421 29.76 -47.81 14.39
N ARG A 422 29.92 -47.61 13.06
CA ARG A 422 30.59 -48.61 12.20
C ARG A 422 32.11 -48.45 12.22
N THR A 423 32.79 -49.55 12.54
CA THR A 423 34.25 -49.66 12.56
C THR A 423 34.76 -50.32 11.28
N LYS A 424 35.94 -49.90 10.82
CA LYS A 424 36.70 -50.59 9.76
C LYS A 424 37.50 -51.75 10.35
N THR A 425 38.17 -52.52 9.51
CA THR A 425 38.93 -53.74 9.89
C THR A 425 39.97 -53.54 11.01
N THR A 426 40.43 -52.32 11.25
CA THR A 426 41.35 -51.98 12.36
C THR A 426 40.67 -51.69 13.70
N GLY A 427 39.33 -51.81 13.79
CA GLY A 427 38.55 -51.50 14.99
C GLY A 427 38.23 -50.01 15.19
N ALA A 428 38.91 -49.10 14.49
CA ALA A 428 38.57 -47.68 14.54
C ALA A 428 37.41 -47.33 13.59
N TYR A 429 36.66 -46.26 13.89
CA TYR A 429 35.51 -45.84 13.07
C TYR A 429 35.89 -45.52 11.61
N TYR A 430 34.91 -45.66 10.71
CA TYR A 430 35.01 -45.09 9.36
C TYR A 430 35.07 -43.56 9.44
N ASP A 431 35.90 -42.97 8.60
CA ASP A 431 36.12 -41.53 8.52
C ASP A 431 36.22 -41.11 7.05
N GLY A 432 35.47 -40.09 6.67
CA GLY A 432 35.51 -39.45 5.36
C GLY A 432 36.35 -38.18 5.31
N GLY A 433 36.80 -37.65 6.45
CA GLY A 433 37.33 -36.29 6.55
C GLY A 433 36.23 -35.23 6.34
N SER A 434 36.63 -33.97 6.29
CA SER A 434 35.70 -32.84 6.06
C SER A 434 35.16 -32.83 4.63
N VAL A 435 34.09 -32.06 4.37
CA VAL A 435 33.58 -31.87 3.00
C VAL A 435 34.70 -31.32 2.10
N GLY A 436 34.89 -31.94 0.93
CA GLY A 436 35.98 -31.64 0.00
C GLY A 436 37.34 -32.28 0.33
N PHE A 437 37.42 -33.19 1.31
CA PHE A 437 38.65 -33.94 1.59
C PHE A 437 39.02 -34.92 0.46
N ALA A 438 40.18 -34.71 -0.15
CA ALA A 438 40.70 -35.54 -1.25
C ALA A 438 41.43 -36.79 -0.73
N GLY A 439 40.68 -37.83 -0.38
CA GLY A 439 41.22 -39.14 -0.02
C GLY A 439 41.92 -39.83 -1.21
N GLN A 440 43.03 -40.51 -0.95
CA GLN A 440 43.70 -41.41 -1.90
C GLN A 440 43.21 -42.86 -1.70
N ASP A 441 43.33 -43.70 -2.73
CA ASP A 441 43.10 -45.14 -2.63
C ASP A 441 44.13 -45.79 -1.69
N ARG A 442 43.72 -46.90 -1.04
CA ARG A 442 44.53 -47.58 -0.01
C ARG A 442 44.17 -49.05 0.07
N GLN A 443 45.17 -49.92 -0.04
CA GLN A 443 45.02 -51.33 0.33
C GLN A 443 45.08 -51.50 1.86
N ILE A 444 44.35 -52.48 2.39
CA ILE A 444 44.46 -52.88 3.79
C ILE A 444 45.84 -53.50 4.03
N PRO A 445 46.61 -53.06 5.05
CA PRO A 445 47.87 -53.70 5.42
C PRO A 445 47.63 -55.17 5.77
N HIS A 446 48.34 -56.07 5.09
CA HIS A 446 48.28 -57.51 5.28
C HIS A 446 49.69 -58.08 5.32
N ARG A 447 49.83 -59.33 5.76
CA ARG A 447 51.10 -60.06 5.79
C ARG A 447 50.92 -61.40 5.11
N HIS A 448 51.87 -61.78 4.26
CA HIS A 448 51.98 -63.14 3.74
C HIS A 448 52.88 -63.93 4.68
N GLN A 449 52.37 -65.03 5.24
CA GLN A 449 53.19 -65.98 5.99
C GLN A 449 53.55 -67.15 5.08
N GLN A 450 54.84 -67.32 4.82
CA GLN A 450 55.38 -68.47 4.10
C GLN A 450 55.66 -69.59 5.11
N TYR A 451 55.03 -70.76 4.91
CA TYR A 451 55.27 -71.97 5.70
C TYR A 451 56.21 -72.93 4.94
N ALA A 452 57.07 -73.64 5.66
CA ALA A 452 58.08 -74.54 5.09
C ALA A 452 57.64 -76.02 5.09
N GLY A 453 57.55 -76.63 3.90
CA GLY A 453 57.29 -78.07 3.67
C GLY A 453 57.69 -78.49 2.24
N ASP A 454 58.31 -79.65 1.92
CA ASP A 454 58.71 -80.78 2.78
C ASP A 454 60.22 -81.16 2.76
N ILE A 455 60.85 -81.75 1.72
CA ILE A 455 62.33 -81.66 1.46
C ILE A 455 62.60 -82.10 0.02
N ALA A 456 63.38 -81.29 -0.72
CA ALA A 456 63.97 -81.56 -2.04
C ALA A 456 63.03 -81.95 -3.21
N GLY A 457 63.46 -81.62 -4.44
CA GLY A 457 63.19 -82.51 -5.58
C GLY A 457 62.12 -82.14 -6.60
N GLY A 458 62.17 -80.92 -7.15
CA GLY A 458 61.73 -80.66 -8.53
C GLY A 458 60.24 -80.42 -8.78
N THR A 459 59.99 -79.73 -9.91
CA THR A 459 58.75 -79.62 -10.71
C THR A 459 57.41 -79.51 -9.98
N TYR A 460 56.72 -78.39 -10.23
CA TYR A 460 55.29 -78.11 -9.96
C TYR A 460 54.47 -79.27 -9.34
N ASN A 461 54.01 -79.06 -8.10
CA ASN A 461 53.15 -79.93 -7.28
C ASN A 461 53.82 -81.02 -6.39
N GLN A 462 55.12 -80.94 -6.07
CA GLN A 462 55.69 -81.64 -4.89
C GLN A 462 56.59 -80.71 -4.06
N GLY A 463 56.63 -80.90 -2.73
CA GLY A 463 57.13 -79.91 -1.77
C GLY A 463 58.60 -80.06 -1.35
N GLY A 464 59.25 -78.95 -0.97
CA GLY A 464 60.62 -78.93 -0.44
C GLY A 464 60.88 -77.87 0.65
N ARG A 465 61.38 -78.27 1.83
CA ARG A 465 61.83 -77.35 2.91
C ARG A 465 63.20 -76.75 2.63
N TYR A 466 63.38 -75.60 3.30
CA TYR A 466 64.63 -75.01 3.77
C TYR A 466 65.42 -75.97 4.69
N GLY A 467 66.21 -76.85 4.08
CA GLY A 467 67.24 -77.62 4.75
C GLY A 467 68.52 -77.57 3.93
N ASP A 468 69.28 -76.48 4.03
CA ASP A 468 70.66 -76.47 3.55
C ASP A 468 71.49 -77.42 4.42
N SER A 469 72.16 -78.38 3.79
CA SER A 469 73.12 -79.27 4.45
C SER A 469 74.40 -78.56 4.91
N GLY A 470 74.55 -77.26 4.61
CA GLY A 470 75.62 -76.36 5.04
C GLY A 470 75.39 -75.58 6.36
N GLY A 471 74.21 -75.65 6.98
CA GLY A 471 73.95 -75.03 8.29
C GLY A 471 73.14 -73.71 8.27
N PRO A 472 72.98 -73.03 9.44
CA PRO A 472 71.87 -72.11 9.69
C PRO A 472 72.00 -70.70 9.07
N SER A 473 72.82 -70.52 8.03
CA SER A 473 73.29 -69.19 7.58
C SER A 473 73.04 -68.88 6.09
N ALA A 474 72.10 -69.58 5.45
CA ALA A 474 71.64 -69.23 4.11
C ALA A 474 70.62 -68.07 4.17
N ALA A 475 71.08 -66.83 3.99
CA ALA A 475 70.25 -65.63 3.94
C ALA A 475 69.48 -65.52 2.60
N THR A 476 68.53 -66.43 2.37
CA THR A 476 67.69 -66.44 1.16
C THR A 476 66.61 -65.37 1.27
N ILE A 477 66.69 -64.32 0.45
CA ILE A 477 65.60 -63.34 0.33
C ILE A 477 64.42 -64.02 -0.34
N LEU A 478 63.29 -64.11 0.37
CA LEU A 478 62.07 -64.75 -0.11
C LEU A 478 61.16 -63.72 -0.79
N TYR A 479 60.93 -63.89 -2.08
CA TYR A 479 60.00 -63.06 -2.85
C TYR A 479 58.59 -63.65 -2.77
N THR A 480 57.60 -62.80 -2.51
CA THR A 480 56.20 -63.14 -2.78
C THR A 480 55.92 -62.74 -4.23
N GLY A 481 55.50 -63.70 -5.06
CA GLY A 481 55.17 -63.43 -6.46
C GLY A 481 53.82 -62.72 -6.62
N SER A 482 53.48 -62.37 -7.86
CA SER A 482 52.15 -61.86 -8.21
C SER A 482 51.04 -62.85 -7.81
N PRO A 483 49.82 -62.37 -7.51
CA PRO A 483 48.67 -63.25 -7.26
C PRO A 483 48.46 -64.24 -8.42
N VAL A 484 48.26 -65.51 -8.07
CA VAL A 484 47.92 -66.61 -9.00
C VAL A 484 46.56 -67.20 -8.64
N SER A 485 45.95 -67.93 -9.58
CA SER A 485 44.65 -68.57 -9.37
C SER A 485 44.70 -69.63 -8.26
N ASP A 486 43.66 -69.71 -7.44
CA ASP A 486 43.43 -70.80 -6.49
C ASP A 486 42.63 -71.99 -7.08
N GLY A 487 42.33 -71.93 -8.39
CA GLY A 487 41.46 -72.87 -9.10
C GLY A 487 40.01 -72.40 -9.27
N THR A 488 39.59 -71.29 -8.64
CA THR A 488 38.22 -70.76 -8.73
C THR A 488 38.06 -69.54 -9.65
N GLY A 489 39.17 -68.97 -10.13
CA GLY A 489 39.15 -67.89 -11.13
C GLY A 489 40.52 -67.24 -11.35
N SER A 490 40.65 -66.42 -12.39
CA SER A 490 41.86 -65.63 -12.64
C SER A 490 41.92 -64.41 -11.71
N PRO A 491 43.03 -64.17 -10.99
CA PRO A 491 43.23 -62.93 -10.25
C PRO A 491 43.15 -61.72 -11.18
N ARG A 492 42.58 -60.62 -10.68
CA ARG A 492 42.59 -59.32 -11.36
C ARG A 492 43.73 -58.48 -10.80
N SER A 493 44.56 -57.95 -11.68
CA SER A 493 45.65 -57.02 -11.35
C SER A 493 45.52 -55.75 -12.19
N GLY A 494 46.06 -54.65 -11.66
CA GLY A 494 46.03 -53.32 -12.24
C GLY A 494 46.89 -52.36 -11.43
N ASP A 495 46.88 -51.10 -11.81
CA ASP A 495 47.60 -49.98 -11.16
C ASP A 495 46.75 -49.21 -10.13
N GLU A 496 45.43 -49.41 -10.10
CA GLU A 496 44.49 -48.79 -9.15
C GLU A 496 43.89 -49.83 -8.17
N VAL A 497 43.75 -49.47 -6.89
CA VAL A 497 43.02 -50.29 -5.88
C VAL A 497 41.54 -49.87 -5.81
N ALA A 498 40.74 -50.33 -6.78
CA ALA A 498 39.30 -50.05 -6.86
C ALA A 498 38.40 -51.30 -6.64
N PRO A 499 37.17 -51.13 -6.10
CA PRO A 499 36.12 -52.15 -6.20
C PRO A 499 35.59 -52.25 -7.63
N ALA A 500 34.66 -53.18 -7.90
CA ALA A 500 33.92 -53.15 -9.17
C ALA A 500 33.08 -51.86 -9.28
N TRP A 501 33.09 -51.21 -10.44
CA TRP A 501 32.47 -49.91 -10.66
C TRP A 501 31.80 -49.79 -12.05
N VAL A 502 30.99 -48.74 -12.22
CA VAL A 502 30.40 -48.31 -13.50
C VAL A 502 30.61 -46.79 -13.64
N ALA A 503 31.01 -46.32 -14.82
CA ALA A 503 31.14 -44.89 -15.07
C ALA A 503 29.75 -44.26 -15.22
N VAL A 504 29.51 -43.19 -14.47
CA VAL A 504 28.32 -42.35 -14.57
C VAL A 504 28.76 -40.91 -14.80
N LYS A 505 27.93 -40.14 -15.50
CA LYS A 505 28.13 -38.70 -15.69
C LYS A 505 27.53 -37.95 -14.52
N TYR A 506 28.30 -37.03 -13.92
CA TYR A 506 27.87 -36.19 -12.81
C TYR A 506 27.71 -34.72 -13.26
N LYS A 507 26.60 -34.11 -12.86
CA LYS A 507 26.36 -32.67 -13.03
C LYS A 507 26.05 -31.99 -11.70
N VAL A 508 26.61 -30.81 -11.50
CA VAL A 508 26.34 -29.91 -10.37
C VAL A 508 25.26 -28.90 -10.74
N ARG A 509 24.31 -28.63 -9.83
CA ARG A 509 23.32 -27.56 -10.00
C ARG A 509 23.96 -26.19 -9.74
N VAL A 510 23.83 -25.28 -10.71
CA VAL A 510 24.40 -23.93 -10.72
C VAL A 510 23.37 -22.81 -10.72
N LEU A 511 22.09 -23.11 -11.02
CA LEU A 511 20.96 -22.17 -11.01
C LEU A 511 19.66 -22.85 -10.52
#